data_AF-A0AA41Y7X2-F1
#
_entry.id   AF-A0AA41Y7X2-F1
#
_cell.length_a   1.000
_cell.length_b   1.000
_cell.length_c   1.000
_cell.angle_alpha   90.00
_cell.angle_beta   90.00
_cell.angle_gamma   90.00
#
_symmetry.space_group_name_H-M   'P 1'
#
loop_
_entity.id
_entity.type
_entity.pdbx_description
1 polymer ?
#
loop_
_entity_poly.entity_id
_entity_poly.type
_entity_poly.pdbx_seq_one_letter_code
_entity_poly.pdbx_strand_id
1 'polypeptide(L)'
;VKHPEELYNYYKSLGLTFMQFIPIVETDKNDPSKAADFSVSAEDYGRFLNKLFDLWLADFKDGQPTTSVRHFESVFYSYVGLEAPECTMMKECGPYVVIEHNGNVYSCDFFVEPKWKLGNVMHDRLINMLNS
;
A
#
# COMPACT_ATOMS: atom_id res chain seq x y z
N VAL A 1 13.99 -4.66 -7.57
CA VAL A 1 13.31 -5.98 -7.35
C VAL A 1 13.43 -6.82 -8.61
N LYS A 2 13.97 -8.05 -8.52
CA LYS A 2 14.53 -8.74 -9.70
C LYS A 2 13.61 -9.76 -10.39
N HIS A 3 12.52 -10.22 -9.76
CA HIS A 3 11.76 -11.39 -10.24
C HIS A 3 10.22 -11.22 -10.27
N PRO A 4 9.66 -10.15 -10.88
CA PRO A 4 8.20 -9.95 -10.98
C PRO A 4 7.47 -11.12 -11.65
N GLU A 5 8.04 -11.70 -12.70
CA GLU A 5 7.42 -12.79 -13.48
C GLU A 5 7.32 -14.09 -12.69
N GLU A 6 8.39 -14.44 -11.97
CA GLU A 6 8.42 -15.62 -11.11
C GLU A 6 7.37 -15.50 -10.01
N LEU A 7 7.30 -14.35 -9.33
CA LEU A 7 6.33 -14.10 -8.26
C LEU A 7 4.89 -14.17 -8.77
N TYR A 8 4.58 -13.49 -9.88
CA TYR A 8 3.25 -13.48 -10.46
C TYR A 8 2.79 -14.90 -10.83
N ASN A 9 3.61 -15.64 -11.58
CA ASN A 9 3.28 -16.99 -12.01
C ASN A 9 3.20 -17.98 -10.83
N TYR A 10 4.10 -17.86 -9.85
CA TYR A 10 4.09 -18.70 -8.66
C TYR A 10 2.82 -18.50 -7.84
N TYR A 11 2.47 -17.26 -7.49
CA TYR A 11 1.25 -16.99 -6.75
C TYR A 11 -0.01 -17.43 -7.50
N LYS A 12 -0.07 -17.20 -8.82
CA LYS A 12 -1.17 -17.73 -9.65
C LYS A 12 -1.25 -19.24 -9.64
N SER A 13 -0.12 -19.95 -9.69
CA SER A 13 -0.09 -21.42 -9.63
C SER A 13 -0.62 -21.98 -8.31
N LEU A 14 -0.53 -21.19 -7.24
CA LEU A 14 -1.13 -21.49 -5.94
C LEU A 14 -2.62 -21.11 -5.86
N GLY A 15 -3.19 -20.54 -6.92
CA GLY A 15 -4.56 -20.01 -6.94
C GLY A 15 -4.72 -18.66 -6.23
N LEU A 16 -3.63 -17.96 -5.91
CA LEU A 16 -3.66 -16.64 -5.27
C LEU A 16 -3.85 -15.57 -6.34
N THR A 17 -5.11 -15.26 -6.67
CA THR A 17 -5.44 -14.32 -7.76
C THR A 17 -5.74 -12.89 -7.29
N PHE A 18 -5.56 -12.59 -5.99
CA PHE A 18 -5.64 -11.25 -5.44
C PHE A 18 -4.28 -10.89 -4.85
N MET A 19 -3.56 -10.01 -5.53
CA MET A 19 -2.15 -9.73 -5.24
C MET A 19 -1.94 -8.27 -4.83
N GLN A 20 -1.16 -8.09 -3.76
CA GLN A 20 -0.66 -6.79 -3.33
C GLN A 20 0.86 -6.88 -3.17
N PHE A 21 1.57 -5.93 -3.79
CA PHE A 21 3.02 -5.83 -3.72
C PHE A 21 3.41 -4.53 -3.02
N ILE A 22 3.72 -4.64 -1.73
CA ILE A 22 4.09 -3.50 -0.87
C ILE A 22 5.60 -3.27 -1.00
N PRO A 23 6.07 -2.07 -1.44
CA PRO A 23 7.49 -1.79 -1.51
C PRO A 23 8.08 -1.68 -0.10
N ILE A 24 9.25 -2.28 0.11
CA ILE A 24 10.02 -2.10 1.34
C ILE A 24 10.68 -0.73 1.28
N VAL A 25 10.20 0.22 2.08
CA VAL A 25 10.76 1.57 2.18
C VAL A 25 10.86 1.92 3.65
N GLU A 26 12.08 2.15 4.12
CA GLU A 26 12.38 2.53 5.49
C GLU A 26 13.35 3.71 5.51
N THR A 27 13.32 4.52 6.56
CA THR A 27 14.30 5.59 6.76
C THR A 27 15.61 5.03 7.30
N ASP A 28 16.75 5.60 6.88
CA ASP A 28 18.04 5.26 7.46
C ASP A 28 18.08 5.64 8.96
N LYS A 29 18.69 4.76 9.77
CA LYS A 29 18.71 4.90 11.23
C LYS A 29 19.55 6.09 11.70
N ASN A 30 20.58 6.47 10.95
CA ASN A 30 21.51 7.54 11.29
C ASN A 30 21.15 8.86 10.59
N ASP A 31 20.47 8.78 9.44
CA ASP A 31 20.04 9.94 8.66
C ASP A 31 18.60 9.76 8.12
N PRO A 32 17.57 10.20 8.87
CA PRO A 32 16.17 10.05 8.48
C PRO A 32 15.77 10.75 7.16
N SER A 33 16.66 11.57 6.58
CA SER A 33 16.45 12.16 5.26
C SER A 33 16.74 11.19 4.10
N LYS A 34 17.32 10.03 4.39
CA LYS A 34 17.67 8.99 3.42
C LYS A 34 16.86 7.73 3.64
N ALA A 35 16.70 6.97 2.57
CA ALA A 35 16.19 5.61 2.67
C ALA A 35 17.28 4.68 3.23
N ALA A 36 16.88 3.69 4.03
CA ALA A 36 17.76 2.64 4.51
C ALA A 36 18.30 1.80 3.33
N ASP A 37 19.49 1.23 3.47
CA ASP A 37 20.19 0.51 2.39
C ASP A 37 19.41 -0.67 1.78
N PHE A 38 18.51 -1.28 2.55
CA PHE A 38 17.67 -2.39 2.09
C PHE A 38 16.34 -1.94 1.44
N SER A 39 16.06 -0.63 1.45
CA SER A 39 14.86 -0.08 0.81
C SER A 39 14.93 -0.25 -0.70
N VAL A 40 13.78 -0.49 -1.32
CA VAL A 40 13.69 -0.51 -2.77
C VAL A 40 13.89 0.90 -3.32
N SER A 41 14.76 1.05 -4.33
CA SER A 41 14.89 2.32 -5.02
C SER A 41 13.64 2.58 -5.90
N ALA A 42 13.31 3.85 -6.09
CA ALA A 42 12.18 4.24 -6.95
C ALA A 42 12.30 3.66 -8.38
N GLU A 43 13.53 3.65 -8.93
CA GLU A 43 13.81 3.10 -10.26
C GLU A 43 13.58 1.58 -10.32
N ASP A 44 14.02 0.85 -9.29
CA ASP A 44 13.82 -0.60 -9.20
C ASP A 44 12.34 -0.96 -9.02
N TYR A 45 11.60 -0.17 -8.23
CA TYR A 45 10.17 -0.37 -8.05
C TYR A 45 9.40 -0.05 -9.33
N GLY A 46 9.76 1.01 -10.04
CA GLY A 46 9.18 1.33 -11.35
C GLY A 46 9.40 0.23 -12.39
N ARG A 47 10.63 -0.30 -12.49
CA ARG A 47 10.92 -1.46 -13.35
C ARG A 47 10.07 -2.68 -12.99
N PHE A 48 9.91 -2.95 -11.69
CA PHE A 48 9.09 -4.05 -11.20
C PHE A 48 7.62 -3.88 -11.60
N LEU A 49 7.05 -2.69 -11.36
CA LEU A 49 5.66 -2.39 -11.71
C LEU A 49 5.40 -2.47 -13.21
N ASN A 50 6.30 -1.96 -14.05
CA ASN A 50 6.16 -2.04 -15.51
C ASN A 50 6.10 -3.49 -15.98
N LYS A 51 7.05 -4.33 -15.55
CA LYS A 51 7.07 -5.74 -15.95
C LYS A 51 5.87 -6.51 -15.38
N LEU A 52 5.43 -6.20 -14.16
CA LEU A 52 4.21 -6.76 -13.58
C LEU A 52 2.96 -6.35 -14.37
N PHE A 53 2.92 -5.11 -14.86
CA PHE A 53 1.82 -4.60 -15.68
C PHE A 53 1.77 -5.31 -17.04
N ASP A 54 2.91 -5.50 -17.69
CA ASP A 54 2.99 -6.26 -18.96
C ASP A 54 2.43 -7.69 -18.80
N LEU A 55 2.75 -8.36 -17.69
CA LEU A 55 2.25 -9.70 -17.38
C LEU A 55 0.74 -9.70 -17.11
N TRP A 56 0.28 -8.76 -16.30
CA TRP A 56 -1.13 -8.60 -15.97
C TRP A 56 -1.97 -8.29 -17.22
N LEU A 57 -1.49 -7.40 -18.09
CA LEU A 57 -2.15 -7.01 -19.33
C LEU A 57 -2.26 -8.20 -20.30
N ALA A 58 -1.25 -9.06 -20.35
CA ALA A 58 -1.26 -10.30 -21.14
C ALA A 58 -2.18 -11.40 -20.56
N ASP A 59 -2.75 -11.17 -19.38
CA ASP A 59 -3.43 -12.18 -18.57
C ASP A 59 -4.91 -11.86 -18.35
N PHE A 60 -5.58 -11.50 -19.44
CA PHE A 60 -7.01 -11.29 -19.52
C PHE A 60 -7.70 -12.49 -20.19
N LYS A 61 -8.89 -12.85 -19.69
CA LYS A 61 -9.78 -13.83 -20.30
C LYS A 61 -11.18 -13.24 -20.40
N ASP A 62 -11.79 -13.36 -21.57
CA ASP A 62 -13.14 -12.86 -21.84
C ASP A 62 -13.35 -11.38 -21.43
N GLY A 63 -12.30 -10.56 -21.63
CA GLY A 63 -12.31 -9.13 -21.31
C GLY A 63 -12.10 -8.79 -19.83
N GLN A 64 -11.77 -9.76 -18.99
CA GLN A 64 -11.54 -9.56 -17.55
C GLN A 64 -10.13 -10.01 -17.14
N PRO A 65 -9.47 -9.31 -16.20
CA PRO A 65 -8.19 -9.77 -15.69
C PRO A 65 -8.39 -11.07 -14.91
N THR A 66 -7.53 -12.07 -15.12
CA THR A 66 -7.61 -13.30 -14.33
C THR A 66 -7.04 -13.16 -12.91
N THR A 67 -6.34 -12.05 -12.67
CA THR A 67 -5.70 -11.70 -11.39
C THR A 67 -5.98 -10.23 -11.07
N SER A 68 -6.47 -9.96 -9.86
CA SER A 68 -6.54 -8.62 -9.28
C SER A 68 -5.17 -8.23 -8.75
N VAL A 69 -4.67 -7.06 -9.18
CA VAL A 69 -3.44 -6.46 -8.67
C VAL A 69 -3.80 -5.10 -8.09
N ARG A 70 -3.77 -4.97 -6.75
CA ARG A 70 -4.31 -3.81 -6.01
C ARG A 70 -3.80 -2.46 -6.53
N HIS A 71 -2.52 -2.38 -6.90
CA HIS A 71 -1.92 -1.14 -7.40
C HIS A 71 -2.53 -0.72 -8.75
N PHE A 72 -2.73 -1.67 -9.67
CA PHE A 72 -3.30 -1.36 -10.99
C PHE A 72 -4.79 -1.02 -10.92
N GLU A 73 -5.53 -1.68 -10.03
CA GLU A 73 -6.90 -1.27 -9.72
C GLU A 73 -6.93 0.17 -9.19
N SER A 74 -6.02 0.52 -8.27
CA SER A 74 -5.96 1.88 -7.72
C SER A 74 -5.62 2.93 -8.78
N VAL A 75 -4.67 2.64 -9.67
CA VAL A 75 -4.37 3.48 -10.85
C VAL A 75 -5.59 3.61 -11.76
N PHE A 76 -6.32 2.52 -12.00
CA PHE A 76 -7.51 2.53 -12.85
C PHE A 76 -8.63 3.41 -12.25
N TYR A 77 -8.90 3.31 -10.94
CA TYR A 77 -9.86 4.17 -10.25
C TYR A 77 -9.50 5.64 -10.44
N SER A 78 -8.25 6.02 -10.18
CA SER A 78 -7.78 7.39 -10.41
C SER A 78 -7.91 7.83 -11.87
N TYR A 79 -7.58 6.94 -12.83
CA TYR A 79 -7.67 7.23 -14.26
C TYR A 79 -9.10 7.56 -14.71
N VAL A 80 -10.11 6.88 -14.16
CA VAL A 80 -11.52 7.13 -14.48
C VAL A 80 -12.17 8.23 -13.61
N GLY A 81 -11.37 8.98 -12.83
CA GLY A 81 -11.83 10.08 -11.99
C GLY A 81 -12.53 9.65 -10.70
N LEU A 82 -12.35 8.39 -10.28
CA LEU A 82 -12.80 7.89 -8.99
C LEU A 82 -11.69 7.98 -7.95
N GLU A 83 -12.07 8.00 -6.67
CA GLU A 83 -11.12 7.93 -5.57
C GLU A 83 -10.45 6.55 -5.52
N ALA A 84 -9.12 6.53 -5.41
CA ALA A 84 -8.39 5.28 -5.33
C ALA A 84 -8.65 4.58 -3.99
N PRO A 85 -8.82 3.24 -3.97
CA PRO A 85 -8.96 2.47 -2.73
C PRO A 85 -7.66 2.39 -1.91
N GLU A 86 -6.51 2.76 -2.48
CA GLU A 86 -5.24 2.83 -1.76
C GLU A 86 -5.02 4.23 -1.17
N CYS A 87 -4.81 4.32 0.15
CA CYS A 87 -4.72 5.59 0.88
C CYS A 87 -3.58 6.50 0.39
N THR A 88 -2.48 5.91 -0.10
CA THR A 88 -1.34 6.64 -0.66
C THR A 88 -1.67 7.37 -1.97
N MET A 89 -2.79 7.04 -2.60
CA MET A 89 -3.30 7.65 -3.83
C MET A 89 -4.55 8.51 -3.59
N MET A 90 -5.00 8.65 -2.34
CA MET A 90 -6.06 9.57 -1.96
C MET A 90 -5.53 11.01 -1.82
N LYS A 91 -6.43 11.99 -1.79
CA LYS A 91 -6.04 13.41 -1.67
C LYS A 91 -5.49 13.76 -0.29
N GLU A 92 -6.02 13.10 0.74
CA GLU A 92 -5.77 13.42 2.15
C GLU A 92 -5.63 12.12 2.95
N CYS A 93 -4.82 12.18 4.01
CA CYS A 93 -4.67 11.11 4.98
C CYS A 93 -5.78 11.16 6.05
N GLY A 94 -5.81 10.15 6.93
CA GLY A 94 -6.82 10.05 8.00
C GLY A 94 -8.17 9.37 7.67
N PRO A 95 -8.35 8.60 6.57
CA PRO A 95 -9.61 7.91 6.30
C PRO A 95 -9.84 6.69 7.22
N TYR A 96 -8.81 6.26 7.95
CA TYR A 96 -8.87 5.20 8.95
C TYR A 96 -8.02 5.57 10.17
N VAL A 97 -8.13 4.78 11.24
CA VAL A 97 -7.28 4.88 12.43
C VAL A 97 -6.69 3.54 12.80
N VAL A 98 -5.51 3.56 13.41
CA VAL A 98 -4.90 2.41 14.08
C VAL A 98 -5.26 2.44 15.55
N ILE A 99 -5.68 1.29 16.09
CA ILE A 99 -5.93 1.11 17.51
C ILE A 99 -4.95 0.08 18.03
N GLU A 100 -4.05 0.52 18.91
CA GLU A 100 -3.09 -0.35 19.57
C GLU A 100 -3.74 -1.19 20.67
N HIS A 101 -3.05 -2.24 21.10
CA HIS A 101 -3.58 -3.20 22.09
C HIS A 101 -3.95 -2.55 23.44
N ASN A 102 -3.39 -1.37 23.75
CA ASN A 102 -3.68 -0.59 24.96
C ASN A 102 -4.81 0.45 24.76
N GLY A 103 -5.47 0.44 23.59
CA GLY A 103 -6.53 1.36 23.21
C GLY A 103 -6.05 2.69 22.64
N ASN A 104 -4.74 2.98 22.58
CA ASN A 104 -4.25 4.20 21.97
C ASN A 104 -4.58 4.24 20.48
N VAL A 105 -4.97 5.42 20.00
CA VAL A 105 -5.40 5.63 18.62
C VAL A 105 -4.41 6.52 17.87
N TYR A 106 -4.10 6.16 16.62
CA TYR A 106 -3.19 6.86 15.71
C TYR A 106 -3.82 6.98 14.31
N SER A 107 -3.39 7.94 13.51
CA SER A 107 -3.95 8.18 12.16
C SER A 107 -3.48 7.18 11.09
N CYS A 108 -2.38 6.46 11.34
CA CYS A 108 -1.76 5.59 10.35
C CYS A 108 -0.78 4.61 11.02
N ASP A 109 -0.65 3.40 10.46
CA ASP A 109 0.26 2.35 10.89
C ASP A 109 1.75 2.72 10.74
N PHE A 110 2.07 3.63 9.83
CA PHE A 110 3.42 4.18 9.70
C PHE A 110 3.76 5.26 10.75
N PHE A 111 2.79 5.73 11.54
CA PHE A 111 2.95 6.86 12.48
C PHE A 111 2.54 6.51 13.92
N VAL A 112 2.87 5.30 14.37
CA VAL A 112 2.57 4.83 15.74
C VAL A 112 3.67 5.27 16.72
N GLU A 113 3.71 6.57 17.00
CA GLU A 113 4.65 7.18 17.96
C GLU A 113 3.92 8.11 18.95
N PRO A 114 4.42 8.33 20.18
CA PRO A 114 3.76 9.19 21.17
C PRO A 114 3.38 10.59 20.66
N LYS A 115 4.19 11.18 19.77
CA LYS A 115 3.94 12.50 19.17
C LYS A 115 2.73 12.54 18.22
N TRP A 116 2.29 11.39 17.73
CA TRP A 116 1.17 11.22 16.79
C TRP A 116 -0.07 10.56 17.42
N LYS A 117 -0.08 10.37 18.74
CA LYS A 117 -1.23 9.80 19.45
C LYS A 117 -2.42 10.77 19.39
N LEU A 118 -3.54 10.30 18.84
CA LEU A 118 -4.79 11.06 18.72
C LEU A 118 -5.64 11.00 20.00
N GLY A 119 -5.59 9.87 20.72
CA GLY A 119 -6.33 9.66 21.95
C GLY A 119 -6.35 8.20 22.34
N ASN A 120 -7.38 7.77 23.09
CA ASN A 120 -7.58 6.37 23.41
C ASN A 120 -9.07 5.99 23.40
N VAL A 121 -9.37 4.91 22.67
CA VAL A 121 -10.75 4.47 22.37
C VAL A 121 -11.56 4.10 23.61
N MET A 122 -10.90 3.83 24.74
CA MET A 122 -11.55 3.43 25.98
C MET A 122 -12.25 4.60 26.69
N HIS A 123 -11.87 5.84 26.41
CA HIS A 123 -12.42 7.03 27.08
C HIS A 123 -12.76 8.19 26.15
N ASP A 124 -12.33 8.15 24.89
CA ASP A 124 -12.59 9.19 23.90
C ASP A 124 -13.51 8.69 22.77
N ARG A 125 -14.05 9.61 21.95
CA ARG A 125 -14.91 9.25 20.80
C ARG A 125 -14.09 9.19 19.52
N LEU A 126 -14.10 8.03 18.84
CA LEU A 126 -13.37 7.82 17.57
C LEU A 126 -13.68 8.86 16.49
N ILE A 127 -14.93 9.35 16.41
CA ILE A 127 -15.32 10.36 15.42
C ILE A 127 -14.53 11.68 15.56
N ASN A 128 -14.01 11.97 16.76
CA ASN A 128 -13.19 13.15 17.02
C ASN A 128 -11.70 12.94 16.63
N MET A 129 -11.33 11.75 16.16
CA MET A 129 -9.97 11.35 15.80
C MET A 129 -9.80 11.05 14.31
N LEU A 130 -10.89 11.14 13.52
CA LEU A 130 -10.83 11.02 12.07
C LEU A 130 -10.54 12.41 11.47
N ASN A 131 -9.83 12.45 10.34
CA ASN A 131 -9.49 13.69 9.62
C ASN A 131 -8.92 14.80 10.53
N SER A 132 -8.12 14.42 11.53
CA SER A 132 -7.53 15.29 12.55
C SER A 132 -6.08 15.63 12.26
#